data_AF-A0A662GLR9-F1
#
_entry.id   AF-A0A662GLR9-F1
#
_cell.length_a   1.000
_cell.length_b   1.000
_cell.length_c   1.000
_cell.angle_alpha   90.00
_cell.angle_beta   90.00
_cell.angle_gamma   90.00
#
_symmetry.space_group_name_H-M   'P 1'
#
loop_
_entity.id
_entity.type
_entity.pdbx_description
1 polymer ?
#
loop_
_entity_poly.entity_id
_entity_poly.type
_entity_poly.pdbx_seq_one_letter_code
_entity_poly.pdbx_strand_id
1 'polypeptide(L)'
;MSIEDRKKDHLLFSIRDDVESDIPAMFQDVHLIHDAVPEVNLEDIELTTVFLGHEFSAPLIVAGMTGGHSLAEKINAAIAEAVEELGLG
;
A
#
# COMPACT_ATOMS: atom_id res chain seq x y z
N MET A 1 27.44 12.50 5.74
CA MET A 1 25.98 12.30 5.75
C MET A 1 25.66 11.30 6.84
N SER A 2 24.78 11.63 7.79
CA SER A 2 24.36 10.67 8.82
C SER A 2 23.31 9.69 8.30
N ILE A 3 23.06 8.59 9.02
CA ILE A 3 21.98 7.65 8.68
C ILE A 3 20.61 8.35 8.75
N GLU A 4 20.45 9.25 9.72
CA GLU A 4 19.21 10.01 9.93
C GLU A 4 18.93 10.96 8.75
N ASP A 5 19.95 11.69 8.28
CA ASP A 5 19.83 12.57 7.10
C ASP A 5 19.41 11.77 5.86
N ARG A 6 20.07 10.62 5.61
CA ARG A 6 19.73 9.74 4.48
C ARG A 6 18.27 9.27 4.51
N LYS A 7 17.75 8.93 5.69
CA LYS A 7 16.36 8.47 5.86
C LYS A 7 15.35 9.58 5.59
N LYS A 8 15.65 10.79 6.06
CA LYS A 8 14.86 11.98 5.77
C LYS A 8 14.88 12.31 4.28
N ASP A 9 16.05 12.28 3.65
CA ASP A 9 16.21 12.57 2.22
C ASP A 9 15.45 11.57 1.35
N HIS A 10 15.54 10.26 1.65
CA HIS A 10 14.76 9.24 0.93
C HIS A 10 13.26 9.56 0.96
N LEU A 11 12.73 9.90 2.13
CA LEU A 11 11.31 10.23 2.26
C LEU A 11 10.94 11.50 1.48
N LEU A 12 11.80 12.52 1.49
CA LEU A 12 11.52 13.78 0.79
C LEU A 12 11.59 13.62 -0.73
N PHE A 13 12.59 12.91 -1.25
CA PHE A 13 12.72 12.65 -2.68
C PHE A 13 11.55 11.82 -3.20
N SER A 14 11.15 10.76 -2.48
CA SER A 14 9.98 9.94 -2.84
C SER A 14 8.65 10.69 -2.86
N ILE A 15 8.53 11.83 -2.17
CA ILE A 15 7.30 12.63 -2.13
C ILE A 15 7.32 13.77 -3.14
N ARG A 16 8.48 14.38 -3.38
CA ARG A 16 8.59 15.67 -4.09
C ARG A 16 9.11 15.53 -5.50
N ASP A 17 9.92 14.53 -5.75
CA ASP A 17 10.63 14.36 -7.01
C ASP A 17 9.98 13.25 -7.83
N ASP A 18 10.14 13.34 -9.14
CA ASP A 18 9.70 12.31 -10.08
C ASP A 18 10.70 11.15 -10.08
N VAL A 19 10.48 10.21 -9.16
CA VAL A 19 11.38 9.06 -8.90
C VAL A 19 10.67 7.71 -9.05
N GLU A 20 9.41 7.72 -9.50
CA GLU A 20 8.71 6.49 -9.87
C GLU A 20 9.40 5.84 -11.08
N SER A 21 9.33 4.51 -11.16
CA SER A 21 10.04 3.76 -12.20
C SER A 21 9.39 3.98 -13.57
N ASP A 22 10.17 4.45 -14.54
CA ASP A 22 9.80 4.44 -15.96
C ASP A 22 9.70 3.02 -16.56
N ILE A 23 10.27 2.02 -15.86
CA ILE A 23 10.17 0.62 -16.25
C ILE A 23 8.78 0.10 -15.83
N PRO A 24 7.95 -0.39 -16.77
CA PRO A 24 6.60 -0.83 -16.46
C PRO A 24 6.59 -2.13 -15.64
N ALA A 25 5.61 -2.25 -14.73
CA ALA A 25 5.40 -3.43 -13.90
C ALA A 25 4.82 -4.64 -14.64
N MET A 26 4.64 -4.55 -15.96
CA MET A 26 4.02 -5.57 -16.83
C MET A 26 2.54 -5.86 -16.55
N PHE A 27 1.88 -5.10 -15.67
CA PHE A 27 0.44 -5.22 -15.48
C PHE A 27 -0.36 -4.87 -16.73
N GLN A 28 0.20 -4.10 -17.66
CA GLN A 28 -0.42 -3.83 -18.96
C GLN A 28 -0.54 -5.07 -19.86
N ASP A 29 0.27 -6.10 -19.61
CA ASP A 29 0.28 -7.36 -20.37
C ASP A 29 -0.68 -8.40 -19.77
N VAL A 30 -1.31 -8.07 -18.63
CA VAL A 30 -2.29 -8.92 -17.95
C VAL A 30 -3.69 -8.40 -18.25
N HIS A 31 -4.51 -9.23 -18.89
CA HIS A 31 -5.89 -8.91 -19.21
C HIS A 31 -6.86 -9.79 -18.40
N LEU A 32 -7.69 -9.16 -17.60
CA LEU A 32 -8.83 -9.82 -16.97
C LEU A 32 -9.94 -9.99 -18.01
N ILE A 33 -10.41 -11.23 -18.21
CA ILE A 33 -11.49 -11.49 -19.15
C ILE A 33 -12.80 -11.00 -18.54
N HIS A 34 -13.42 -10.03 -19.21
CA HIS A 34 -14.69 -9.46 -18.77
C HIS A 34 -15.84 -10.46 -18.95
N ASP A 35 -16.65 -10.60 -17.90
CA ASP A 35 -17.94 -11.28 -17.95
C ASP A 35 -19.06 -10.22 -18.02
N ALA A 36 -19.83 -10.25 -19.11
CA ALA A 36 -20.89 -9.28 -19.38
C ALA A 36 -22.19 -9.59 -18.63
N VAL A 37 -22.37 -10.84 -18.16
CA VAL A 37 -23.58 -11.28 -17.45
C VAL A 37 -23.16 -12.08 -16.21
N PRO A 38 -22.52 -11.44 -15.22
CA PRO A 38 -22.04 -12.13 -14.03
C PRO A 38 -23.21 -12.67 -13.21
N GLU A 39 -23.10 -13.93 -12.78
CA GLU A 39 -24.08 -14.62 -11.94
C GLU A 39 -23.85 -14.34 -10.43
N VAL A 40 -23.40 -13.14 -10.08
CA VAL A 40 -23.08 -12.73 -8.70
C VAL A 40 -23.58 -11.30 -8.44
N ASN A 41 -24.15 -11.05 -7.26
CA ASN A 41 -24.51 -9.69 -6.87
C ASN A 41 -23.29 -8.97 -6.31
N LEU A 42 -23.19 -7.67 -6.57
CA LEU A 42 -22.10 -6.84 -6.05
C LEU A 42 -22.04 -6.84 -4.51
N GLU A 43 -23.20 -6.87 -3.85
CA GLU A 43 -23.31 -6.89 -2.39
C GLU A 43 -22.81 -8.20 -1.76
N ASP A 44 -22.71 -9.27 -2.57
CA ASP A 44 -22.22 -10.58 -2.12
C ASP A 44 -20.69 -10.72 -2.28
N ILE A 45 -20.00 -9.70 -2.83
CA ILE A 45 -18.55 -9.74 -3.01
C ILE A 45 -17.84 -9.51 -1.68
N GLU A 46 -17.17 -10.54 -1.19
CA GLU A 46 -16.35 -10.49 0.01
C GLU A 46 -14.87 -10.32 -0.34
N LEU A 47 -14.25 -9.29 0.25
CA LEU A 47 -12.81 -9.00 0.08
C LEU A 47 -11.97 -9.49 1.26
N THR A 48 -12.60 -10.01 2.32
CA THR A 48 -11.88 -10.43 3.52
C THR A 48 -10.85 -11.52 3.17
N THR A 49 -9.71 -11.48 3.84
CA THR A 49 -8.65 -12.46 3.62
C THR A 49 -7.88 -12.75 4.90
N VAL A 50 -7.18 -13.88 4.93
CA VAL A 50 -6.34 -14.26 6.07
C VAL A 50 -4.88 -14.32 5.64
N PHE A 51 -4.03 -13.57 6.32
CA PHE A 51 -2.58 -13.61 6.12
C PHE A 51 -1.86 -13.72 7.47
N LEU A 52 -0.91 -14.66 7.57
CA LEU A 52 -0.15 -14.98 8.79
C LEU A 52 -1.01 -15.23 10.05
N GLY A 53 -2.25 -15.70 9.87
CA GLY A 53 -3.17 -15.97 10.98
C GLY A 53 -4.00 -14.76 11.44
N HIS A 54 -3.93 -13.64 10.73
CA HIS A 54 -4.75 -12.45 10.95
C HIS A 54 -5.74 -12.27 9.81
N GLU A 55 -6.97 -11.87 10.15
CA GLU A 55 -8.02 -11.54 9.19
C GLU A 55 -7.97 -10.05 8.85
N PHE A 56 -8.09 -9.73 7.56
CA PHE A 56 -8.06 -8.38 7.00
C PHE A 56 -9.30 -8.13 6.15
N SER A 57 -9.76 -6.88 6.11
CA SER A 57 -10.94 -6.45 5.35
C SER A 57 -10.76 -6.55 3.83
N ALA A 58 -9.52 -6.53 3.34
CA ALA A 58 -9.19 -6.63 1.92
C ALA A 58 -7.80 -7.27 1.72
N PRO A 59 -7.48 -7.84 0.54
CA PRO A 59 -6.16 -8.41 0.25
C PRO A 59 -5.13 -7.32 -0.09
N LEU A 60 -4.98 -6.33 0.80
CA LEU A 60 -4.09 -5.17 0.65
C LEU A 60 -3.28 -4.94 1.92
N ILE A 61 -1.99 -4.61 1.73
CA ILE A 61 -1.03 -4.38 2.82
C ILE A 61 -0.18 -3.15 2.48
N VAL A 62 0.03 -2.24 3.43
CA VAL A 62 0.99 -1.15 3.30
C VAL A 62 2.41 -1.66 3.58
N ALA A 63 3.22 -1.76 2.52
CA ALA A 63 4.62 -2.19 2.65
C ALA A 63 5.47 -1.19 3.45
N GLY A 64 6.54 -1.68 4.08
CA GLY A 64 7.43 -0.86 4.91
C GLY A 64 8.16 0.21 4.09
N MET A 65 8.08 1.47 4.54
CA MET A 65 8.66 2.63 3.84
C MET A 65 9.73 3.38 4.65
N THR A 66 9.43 3.74 5.90
CA THR A 66 10.25 4.70 6.67
C THR A 66 10.30 4.42 8.18
N GLY A 67 11.18 5.11 8.89
CA GLY A 67 11.35 5.04 10.35
C GLY A 67 12.74 5.48 10.80
N GLY A 68 12.86 6.07 12.00
CA GLY A 68 14.15 6.51 12.57
C GLY A 68 14.55 7.96 12.22
N HIS A 69 13.55 8.83 12.01
CA HIS A 69 13.64 10.29 11.98
C HIS A 69 12.28 10.84 12.45
N SER A 70 12.24 12.02 13.08
CA SER A 70 11.00 12.57 13.69
C SER A 70 9.83 12.75 12.70
N LEU A 71 10.11 13.06 11.43
CA LEU A 71 9.10 13.14 10.39
C LEU A 71 8.47 11.77 10.07
N ALA A 72 9.27 10.69 10.14
CA ALA A 72 8.80 9.34 9.84
C ALA A 72 7.79 8.86 10.90
N GLU A 73 7.94 9.28 12.16
CA GLU A 73 7.00 8.96 13.22
C GLU A 73 5.60 9.51 12.92
N LYS A 74 5.51 10.77 12.51
CA LYS A 74 4.22 11.40 12.15
C LYS A 74 3.55 10.71 10.98
N ILE A 75 4.34 10.33 9.97
CA ILE A 75 3.85 9.64 8.78
C ILE A 75 3.37 8.23 9.12
N ASN A 76 4.18 7.47 9.87
CA ASN A 76 3.80 6.13 10.30
C ASN A 76 2.55 6.15 11.19
N ALA A 77 2.38 7.16 12.05
CA ALA A 77 1.17 7.31 12.86
C ALA A 77 -0.08 7.53 12.00
N ALA A 78 -0.01 8.43 11.01
CA ALA A 78 -1.13 8.69 10.10
C ALA A 78 -1.47 7.46 9.22
N ILE A 79 -0.45 6.74 8.75
CA ILE A 79 -0.67 5.49 7.99
C ILE A 79 -1.31 4.43 8.88
N ALA A 80 -0.80 4.23 10.10
CA ALA A 80 -1.31 3.23 11.03
C ALA A 80 -2.77 3.52 11.42
N GLU A 81 -3.13 4.79 11.64
CA GLU A 81 -4.51 5.19 11.91
C GLU A 81 -5.45 4.80 10.76
N ALA A 82 -5.08 5.12 9.52
CA ALA A 82 -5.88 4.77 8.34
C ALA A 82 -5.97 3.26 8.09
N VAL A 83 -4.86 2.54 8.27
CA VAL A 83 -4.79 1.07 8.11
C VAL A 83 -5.69 0.38 9.15
N GLU A 84 -5.64 0.83 10.40
CA GLU A 84 -6.49 0.31 11.47
C GLU A 84 -7.97 0.61 11.23
N GLU A 85 -8.32 1.85 10.85
CA GLU A 85 -9.71 2.25 10.56
C GLU A 85 -10.32 1.40 9.42
N LEU A 86 -9.52 1.07 8.41
CA LEU A 86 -9.95 0.29 7.25
C LEU A 86 -9.84 -1.24 7.46
N GLY A 87 -9.17 -1.69 8.53
CA GLY A 87 -8.90 -3.11 8.78
C GLY A 87 -7.96 -3.74 7.74
N LEU A 88 -6.99 -2.98 7.25
CA LEU A 88 -5.99 -3.43 6.28
C LEU A 88 -4.71 -3.92 6.99
N GLY A 89 -3.78 -4.49 6.21
CA GLY A 89 -2.46 -4.87 6.70
C GLY A 89 -1.37 -3.82 6.48
#